data_AF-A0A6M0A622-F1
#
_entry.id   AF-A0A6M0A622-F1
#
_cell.length_a   1.000
_cell.length_b   1.000
_cell.length_c   1.000
_cell.angle_alpha   90.00
_cell.angle_beta   90.00
_cell.angle_gamma   90.00
#
_symmetry.space_group_name_H-M   'P 1'
#
loop_
_entity.id
_entity.type
_entity.pdbx_description
1 polymer ?
#
loop_
_entity_poly.entity_id
_entity_poly.type
_entity_poly.pdbx_seq_one_letter_code
_entity_poly.pdbx_strand_id
1 'polypeptide(L)'
;MKNREKILAIELLWEVPLALLSFIFFKIVKLLIHIIISITANSNISITTNSNKKEFNKWQVISEEALKKPLTLPYILTHGPRWNTSAIVAVTTRPFVLKKSLAIEISSCVASAQSWSIGIYTYPEVKPVEYIASYNSNLQEQWHELKLEPGKYTLVLRYYNWYDQVNFPVINVDGNLIIESESVDGSNVNNFYQNLITRDNIFYRFLNYYIFTLLICQKWLPKEWVRKEYLPIGDPNNEFLYGFVYKGCSLSLELNSLLLANYDVYLTTYSRSSLPITFCQINAEKYMSKVIETDGFYLLRLRYKSDLGNNLFQQDWINVELLSSQGDKLFIN
;
A
#
# COMPACT_ATOMS: atom_id res chain seq x y z
N MET A 1 7.47 -12.81 -32.75
CA MET A 1 7.70 -13.64 -31.54
C MET A 1 9.15 -14.10 -31.37
N LYS A 2 9.75 -14.95 -32.23
CA LYS A 2 11.12 -15.49 -32.05
C LYS A 2 12.24 -14.45 -31.81
N ASN A 3 12.19 -13.28 -32.46
CA ASN A 3 13.19 -12.23 -32.24
C ASN A 3 13.04 -11.57 -30.87
N ARG A 4 11.81 -11.45 -30.35
CA ARG A 4 11.56 -10.83 -29.05
C ARG A 4 11.95 -11.75 -27.89
N GLU A 5 11.74 -13.06 -28.03
CA GLU A 5 12.23 -14.06 -27.07
C GLU A 5 13.76 -14.07 -27.00
N LYS A 6 14.46 -13.94 -28.14
CA LYS A 6 15.92 -13.84 -28.18
C LYS A 6 16.43 -12.53 -27.55
N ILE A 7 15.76 -11.41 -27.81
CA ILE A 7 16.10 -10.11 -27.20
C ILE A 7 15.89 -10.17 -25.69
N LEU A 8 14.77 -10.72 -25.23
CA LEU A 8 14.51 -10.96 -23.80
C LEU A 8 15.57 -11.86 -23.16
N ALA A 9 16.01 -12.92 -23.84
CA ALA A 9 17.06 -13.79 -23.33
C ALA A 9 18.40 -13.06 -23.15
N ILE A 10 18.75 -12.15 -24.07
CA ILE A 10 19.98 -11.35 -23.99
C ILE A 10 19.87 -10.28 -22.90
N GLU A 11 18.74 -9.59 -22.79
CA GLU A 11 18.48 -8.61 -21.72
C GLU A 11 18.56 -9.26 -20.34
N LEU A 12 18.00 -10.47 -20.20
CA LEU A 12 18.04 -11.24 -18.94
C LEU A 12 19.44 -11.61 -18.47
N LEU A 13 20.43 -11.73 -19.37
CA LEU A 13 21.83 -12.02 -18.99
C LEU A 13 22.43 -10.95 -18.07
N TRP A 14 22.03 -9.69 -18.24
CA TRP A 14 22.49 -8.58 -17.41
C TRP A 14 21.47 -8.17 -16.35
N GLU A 15 20.17 -8.28 -16.65
CA GLU A 15 19.09 -7.95 -15.71
C GLU A 15 19.14 -8.84 -14.46
N VAL A 16 19.41 -10.15 -14.60
CA VAL A 16 19.42 -11.08 -13.46
C VAL A 16 20.56 -10.82 -12.47
N PRO A 17 21.85 -10.70 -12.89
CA PRO A 17 22.92 -10.35 -11.97
C PRO A 17 22.70 -9.01 -11.27
N LEU A 18 22.24 -7.98 -11.98
CA LEU A 18 21.94 -6.67 -11.40
C LEU A 18 20.77 -6.72 -10.41
N ALA A 19 19.74 -7.51 -10.71
CA ALA A 19 18.62 -7.75 -9.80
C ALA A 19 19.08 -8.44 -8.50
N LEU A 20 20.00 -9.40 -8.57
CA LEU A 20 20.55 -10.05 -7.37
C LEU A 20 21.33 -9.05 -6.50
N LEU A 21 22.16 -8.20 -7.11
CA LEU A 21 22.89 -7.15 -6.38
C LEU A 21 21.92 -6.14 -5.74
N SER A 22 20.89 -5.72 -6.49
CA SER A 22 19.83 -4.84 -5.99
C SER A 22 19.06 -5.47 -4.84
N PHE A 23 18.73 -6.76 -4.92
CA PHE A 23 18.04 -7.48 -3.86
C PHE A 23 18.87 -7.53 -2.56
N ILE A 24 20.17 -7.84 -2.66
CA ILE A 24 21.08 -7.81 -1.51
C ILE A 24 21.14 -6.39 -0.91
N PHE A 25 21.31 -5.38 -1.77
CA PHE A 25 21.31 -3.97 -1.36
C PHE A 25 20.01 -3.59 -0.65
N PHE A 26 18.85 -3.99 -1.18
CA PHE A 26 17.54 -3.78 -0.56
C PHE A 26 17.45 -4.37 0.85
N LYS A 27 17.88 -5.63 1.03
CA LYS A 27 17.85 -6.27 2.36
C LYS A 27 18.78 -5.55 3.35
N ILE A 28 19.96 -5.11 2.92
CA ILE A 28 20.88 -4.33 3.76
C ILE A 28 20.25 -3.00 4.16
N VAL A 29 19.73 -2.22 3.21
CA VAL A 29 19.11 -0.92 3.48
C VAL A 29 17.89 -1.08 4.39
N LYS A 30 17.05 -2.09 4.16
CA LYS A 30 15.89 -2.40 5.02
C LYS A 30 16.32 -2.65 6.46
N LEU A 31 17.36 -3.46 6.66
CA LEU A 31 17.92 -3.75 7.99
C LEU A 31 18.47 -2.49 8.66
N LEU A 32 19.26 -1.69 7.94
CA LEU A 32 19.85 -0.45 8.47
C LEU A 32 18.77 0.55 8.89
N ILE A 33 17.76 0.76 8.04
CA ILE A 33 16.63 1.63 8.36
C ILE A 33 15.88 1.12 9.59
N HIS A 34 15.63 -0.19 9.67
CA HIS A 34 14.98 -0.79 10.84
C HIS A 34 15.78 -0.56 12.12
N ILE A 35 17.11 -0.72 12.08
CA ILE A 35 18.00 -0.45 13.22
C ILE A 35 17.94 1.03 13.62
N ILE A 36 18.09 1.95 12.66
CA ILE A 36 18.05 3.39 12.93
C ILE A 36 16.72 3.79 13.57
N ILE A 37 15.60 3.36 12.99
CA ILE A 37 14.26 3.69 13.52
C ILE A 37 14.07 3.06 14.90
N SER A 38 14.50 1.82 15.12
CA SER A 38 14.40 1.17 16.42
C SER A 38 15.21 1.92 17.49
N ILE A 39 16.42 2.38 17.14
CA ILE A 39 17.23 3.21 18.04
C ILE A 39 16.53 4.54 18.29
N THR A 40 16.08 5.26 17.27
CA THR A 40 15.41 6.56 17.44
C THR A 40 14.07 6.46 18.20
N ALA A 41 13.29 5.41 17.95
CA ALA A 41 12.04 5.15 18.64
C ALA A 41 12.28 4.80 20.12
N ASN A 42 13.35 4.07 20.42
CA ASN A 42 13.76 3.75 21.79
C ASN A 42 14.51 4.92 22.47
N SER A 43 15.16 5.81 21.70
CA SER A 43 15.95 6.95 22.17
C SER A 43 15.16 8.25 22.26
N ASN A 44 13.87 8.27 21.93
CA ASN A 44 12.95 9.36 22.27
C ASN A 44 12.55 9.36 23.77
N ILE A 45 13.36 8.71 24.61
CA ILE A 45 13.64 9.15 25.97
C ILE A 45 14.47 10.43 25.86
N SER A 46 13.81 11.56 26.11
CA SER A 46 14.41 12.88 26.42
C SER A 46 15.29 13.51 25.34
N ILE A 47 14.72 14.35 24.46
CA ILE A 47 15.19 15.70 24.07
C ILE A 47 14.04 16.34 23.25
N THR A 48 13.07 16.92 23.95
CA THR A 48 12.63 18.32 23.81
C THR A 48 11.77 18.65 25.03
N THR A 49 12.21 19.69 25.71
CA THR A 49 11.79 20.20 27.01
C THR A 49 10.46 20.96 26.96
N ASN A 50 9.77 21.01 28.10
CA ASN A 50 8.73 21.96 28.52
C ASN A 50 7.31 21.84 27.93
N SER A 51 6.42 21.14 28.63
CA SER A 51 5.39 21.73 29.51
C SER A 51 4.32 20.66 29.84
N ASN A 52 3.54 20.89 30.89
CA ASN A 52 2.52 20.00 31.47
C ASN A 52 1.33 19.63 30.55
N LYS A 53 1.52 19.44 29.25
CA LYS A 53 0.51 18.90 28.34
C LYS A 53 0.75 17.42 28.15
N LYS A 54 -0.24 16.62 28.53
CA LYS A 54 -0.32 15.19 28.22
C LYS A 54 -0.28 15.07 26.69
N GLU A 55 0.89 14.78 26.10
CA GLU A 55 0.99 14.57 24.66
C GLU A 55 0.29 13.26 24.31
N PHE A 56 -0.92 13.37 23.76
CA PHE A 56 -1.64 12.23 23.21
C PHE A 56 -0.89 11.69 22.00
N ASN A 57 -0.98 10.37 21.78
CA ASN A 57 -0.62 9.80 20.50
C ASN A 57 -1.54 10.40 19.42
N LYS A 58 -1.07 10.46 18.18
CA LYS A 58 -1.83 11.06 17.07
C LYS A 58 -1.83 10.16 15.86
N TRP A 59 -2.71 10.46 14.92
CA TRP A 59 -2.68 9.89 13.58
C TRP A 59 -1.62 10.62 12.74
N GLN A 60 -0.64 9.87 12.24
CA GLN A 60 0.35 10.34 11.26
C GLN A 60 -0.15 9.97 9.87
N VAL A 61 -0.65 10.95 9.12
CA VAL A 61 -1.05 10.76 7.74
C VAL A 61 0.16 10.71 6.81
N ILE A 62 0.20 9.71 5.91
CA ILE A 62 1.18 9.70 4.82
C ILE A 62 0.82 10.84 3.86
N SER A 63 1.66 11.86 3.84
CA SER A 63 1.42 13.14 3.17
C SER A 63 2.76 13.74 2.71
N GLU A 64 2.69 14.80 1.89
CA GLU A 64 3.90 15.54 1.46
C GLU A 64 4.74 16.00 2.66
N GLU A 65 4.08 16.50 3.71
CA GLU A 65 4.75 16.97 4.93
C GLU A 65 5.47 15.83 5.66
N ALA A 66 4.82 14.67 5.78
CA ALA A 66 5.47 13.49 6.36
C ALA A 66 6.70 13.08 5.55
N LEU A 67 6.66 13.20 4.22
CA LEU A 67 7.75 12.86 3.34
C LEU A 67 8.90 13.89 3.31
N LYS A 68 8.76 15.07 3.94
CA LYS A 68 9.88 16.02 4.11
C LYS A 68 10.87 15.55 5.18
N LYS A 69 10.41 14.72 6.12
CA LYS A 69 11.29 14.15 7.15
C LYS A 69 12.33 13.23 6.49
N PRO A 70 13.62 13.36 6.85
CA PRO A 70 14.64 12.43 6.40
C PRO A 70 14.24 10.99 6.73
N LEU A 71 14.64 10.04 5.88
CA LEU A 71 14.40 8.60 6.03
C LEU A 71 12.95 8.11 5.90
N THR A 72 11.93 8.98 5.89
CA THR A 72 10.53 8.53 5.71
C THR A 72 10.30 7.85 4.37
N LEU A 73 10.76 8.46 3.27
CA LEU A 73 10.63 7.86 1.94
C LEU A 73 11.45 6.54 1.79
N PRO A 74 12.74 6.48 2.19
CA PRO A 74 13.47 5.21 2.26
C PRO A 74 12.77 4.14 3.11
N TYR A 75 12.18 4.51 4.24
CA TYR A 75 11.44 3.57 5.09
C TYR A 75 10.22 3.00 4.37
N ILE A 76 9.40 3.86 3.77
CA ILE A 76 8.24 3.42 2.99
C ILE A 76 8.69 2.51 1.84
N LEU A 77 9.74 2.88 1.10
CA LEU A 77 10.25 2.09 -0.01
C LEU A 77 10.91 0.76 0.40
N THR A 78 11.15 0.52 1.69
CA THR A 78 11.70 -0.77 2.18
C THR A 78 10.69 -1.62 2.93
N HIS A 79 9.62 -1.02 3.45
CA HIS A 79 8.61 -1.70 4.28
C HIS A 79 7.24 -1.80 3.62
N GLY A 80 6.92 -0.90 2.69
CA GLY A 80 5.69 -0.91 1.91
C GLY A 80 5.84 -0.20 0.56
N PRO A 81 6.72 -0.68 -0.35
CA PRO A 81 7.06 0.03 -1.58
C PRO A 81 5.95 0.10 -2.63
N ARG A 82 4.82 -0.59 -2.41
CA ARG A 82 3.64 -0.48 -3.29
C ARG A 82 2.64 0.48 -2.66
N TRP A 83 2.78 1.75 -3.04
CA TRP A 83 1.95 2.85 -2.55
C TRP A 83 0.46 2.54 -2.72
N ASN A 84 -0.31 2.87 -1.69
CA ASN A 84 -1.77 2.85 -1.76
C ASN A 84 -2.29 4.22 -2.20
N THR A 85 -2.08 4.53 -3.48
CA THR A 85 -2.50 5.81 -4.10
C THR A 85 -4.00 6.04 -4.05
N SER A 86 -4.78 4.95 -3.91
CA SER A 86 -6.23 4.96 -3.85
C SER A 86 -6.80 5.07 -2.43
N ALA A 87 -5.96 5.26 -1.41
CA ALA A 87 -6.42 5.45 -0.03
C ALA A 87 -5.70 6.59 0.67
N ILE A 88 -6.38 7.25 1.61
CA ILE A 88 -5.71 8.00 2.67
C ILE A 88 -5.20 6.97 3.66
N VAL A 89 -3.89 7.01 3.94
CA VAL A 89 -3.27 6.10 4.90
C VAL A 89 -2.77 6.88 6.11
N ALA A 90 -3.23 6.49 7.29
CA ALA A 90 -2.78 7.05 8.56
C ALA A 90 -2.27 5.94 9.49
N VAL A 91 -1.24 6.26 10.26
CA VAL A 91 -0.61 5.32 11.20
C VAL A 91 -0.49 6.01 12.56
N THR A 92 -0.65 5.29 13.67
CA THR A 92 -0.40 5.88 14.99
C THR A 92 1.06 6.32 15.11
N THR A 93 1.31 7.55 15.55
CA THR A 93 2.66 8.16 15.62
C THR A 93 3.65 7.37 16.48
N ARG A 94 3.16 6.68 17.51
CA ARG A 94 3.94 5.84 18.42
C ARG A 94 3.15 4.57 18.75
N PRO A 95 3.83 3.44 19.04
CA PRO A 95 3.15 2.27 19.55
C PRO A 95 2.56 2.57 20.93
N PHE A 96 1.41 2.00 21.25
CA PHE A 96 0.80 2.09 22.57
C PHE A 96 0.86 0.74 23.29
N VAL A 97 0.88 0.79 24.61
CA VAL A 97 0.84 -0.41 25.47
C VAL A 97 -0.61 -0.72 25.77
N LEU A 98 -1.03 -1.95 25.50
CA LEU A 98 -2.36 -2.46 25.81
C LEU A 98 -2.23 -3.58 26.84
N LYS A 99 -3.11 -3.58 27.84
CA LYS A 99 -3.19 -4.64 28.86
C LYS A 99 -4.38 -5.56 28.64
N LYS A 100 -5.52 -5.03 28.17
CA LYS A 100 -6.76 -5.79 28.11
C LYS A 100 -7.66 -5.40 26.94
N SER A 101 -7.92 -4.12 26.72
CA SER A 101 -8.93 -3.69 25.75
C SER A 101 -8.52 -2.49 24.91
N LEU A 102 -8.97 -2.53 23.67
CA LEU A 102 -8.89 -1.45 22.69
C LEU A 102 -10.31 -1.09 22.28
N ALA A 103 -10.67 0.19 22.37
CA ALA A 103 -11.94 0.69 21.87
C ALA A 103 -11.66 1.78 20.82
N ILE A 104 -12.33 1.66 19.68
CA ILE A 104 -12.17 2.55 18.53
C ILE A 104 -13.52 3.15 18.17
N GLU A 105 -13.58 4.47 18.02
CA GLU A 105 -14.79 5.15 17.58
C GLU A 105 -14.98 5.00 16.06
N ILE A 106 -15.73 3.98 15.65
CA ILE A 106 -15.91 3.65 14.22
C ILE A 106 -16.89 4.58 13.50
N SER A 107 -17.74 5.32 14.22
CA SER A 107 -18.66 6.30 13.63
C SER A 107 -17.92 7.37 12.82
N SER A 108 -16.76 7.83 13.32
CA SER A 108 -15.87 8.76 12.63
C SER A 108 -15.36 8.17 11.30
N CYS A 109 -15.09 6.87 11.22
CA CYS A 109 -14.72 6.21 9.97
C CYS A 109 -15.86 6.17 8.96
N VAL A 110 -17.07 5.81 9.40
CA VAL A 110 -18.27 5.75 8.56
C VAL A 110 -18.62 7.13 8.00
N ALA A 111 -18.46 8.18 8.81
CA ALA A 111 -18.69 9.56 8.39
C ALA A 111 -17.63 10.10 7.43
N SER A 112 -16.48 9.45 7.31
CA SER A 112 -15.32 9.97 6.57
C SER A 112 -15.09 9.31 5.22
N ALA A 113 -15.57 8.08 5.03
CA ALA A 113 -15.35 7.34 3.79
C ALA A 113 -16.38 6.24 3.56
N GLN A 114 -16.62 5.92 2.29
CA GLN A 114 -17.50 4.80 1.91
C GLN A 114 -16.87 3.43 2.23
N SER A 115 -15.54 3.32 2.17
CA SER A 115 -14.84 2.08 2.47
C SER A 115 -13.60 2.35 3.31
N TRP A 116 -13.41 1.57 4.38
CA TRP A 116 -12.33 1.79 5.32
C TRP A 116 -11.83 0.52 5.97
N SER A 117 -10.61 0.55 6.49
CA SER A 117 -10.01 -0.55 7.24
C SER A 117 -9.06 -0.02 8.31
N ILE A 118 -9.06 -0.62 9.49
CA ILE A 118 -8.06 -0.45 10.54
C ILE A 118 -7.39 -1.79 10.76
N GLY A 119 -6.11 -1.89 10.39
CA GLY A 119 -5.27 -3.03 10.71
C GLY A 119 -4.58 -2.82 12.05
N ILE A 120 -4.61 -3.84 12.90
CA ILE A 120 -3.94 -3.87 14.20
C ILE A 120 -2.69 -4.72 14.07
N TYR A 121 -1.53 -4.16 14.43
CA TYR A 121 -0.25 -4.83 14.28
C TYR A 121 0.53 -4.84 15.60
N THR A 122 1.26 -5.93 15.86
CA THR A 122 2.23 -5.96 16.97
C THR A 122 3.41 -5.03 16.69
N TYR A 123 4.05 -4.54 17.75
CA TYR A 123 5.28 -3.77 17.67
C TYR A 123 6.40 -4.44 18.48
N PRO A 124 7.63 -4.58 17.94
CA PRO A 124 8.13 -4.04 16.66
C PRO A 124 7.97 -4.95 15.44
N GLU A 125 7.42 -6.16 15.58
CA GLU A 125 7.45 -7.17 14.50
C GLU A 125 6.48 -6.89 13.35
N VAL A 126 5.53 -5.95 13.53
CA VAL A 126 4.50 -5.57 12.54
C VAL A 126 3.69 -6.80 12.08
N LYS A 127 3.44 -7.74 12.98
CA LYS A 127 2.61 -8.91 12.68
C LYS A 127 1.14 -8.48 12.74
N PRO A 128 0.32 -8.79 11.71
CA PRO A 128 -1.11 -8.51 11.76
C PRO A 128 -1.76 -9.34 12.88
N VAL A 129 -2.61 -8.69 13.66
CA VAL A 129 -3.34 -9.27 14.78
C VAL A 129 -4.81 -9.39 14.44
N GLU A 130 -5.41 -8.29 14.01
CA GLU A 130 -6.85 -8.18 13.73
C GLU A 130 -7.09 -7.09 12.68
N TYR A 131 -8.20 -7.18 11.96
CA TYR A 131 -8.63 -6.17 11.00
C TYR A 131 -10.09 -5.80 11.20
N ILE A 132 -10.33 -4.50 11.40
CA ILE A 132 -11.67 -3.93 11.42
C ILE A 132 -11.88 -3.27 10.06
N ALA A 133 -13.02 -3.51 9.42
CA ALA A 133 -13.30 -2.92 8.12
C ALA A 133 -14.78 -2.61 7.97
N SER A 134 -15.10 -1.70 7.04
CA SER A 134 -16.44 -1.16 6.81
C SER A 134 -17.53 -2.21 6.51
N TYR A 135 -17.16 -3.38 6.02
CA TYR A 135 -18.08 -4.49 5.72
C TYR A 135 -18.24 -5.45 6.92
N ASN A 136 -17.24 -5.57 7.81
CA ASN A 136 -17.35 -6.39 9.02
C ASN A 136 -17.98 -5.65 10.21
N SER A 137 -18.06 -4.32 10.14
CA SER A 137 -18.58 -3.50 11.23
C SER A 137 -20.10 -3.43 11.18
N ASN A 138 -20.77 -3.79 12.28
CA ASN A 138 -22.16 -3.41 12.50
C ASN A 138 -22.23 -1.87 12.54
N LEU A 139 -22.57 -1.25 11.41
CA LEU A 139 -22.51 0.20 11.17
C LEU A 139 -23.36 1.04 12.14
N GLN A 140 -24.14 0.40 13.01
CA GLN A 140 -24.94 1.04 14.05
C GLN A 140 -24.15 1.33 15.33
N GLU A 141 -23.02 0.65 15.55
CA GLU A 141 -22.19 0.84 16.74
C GLU A 141 -21.33 2.11 16.60
N GLN A 142 -21.32 2.96 17.63
CA GLN A 142 -20.43 4.13 17.68
C GLN A 142 -18.99 3.71 17.99
N TRP A 143 -18.83 2.69 18.83
CA TRP A 143 -17.56 2.19 19.32
C TRP A 143 -17.43 0.70 19.01
N HIS A 144 -16.26 0.31 18.52
CA HIS A 144 -15.89 -1.09 18.37
C HIS A 144 -14.86 -1.46 19.44
N GLU A 145 -15.22 -2.40 20.31
CA GLU A 145 -14.36 -2.87 21.40
C GLU A 145 -13.74 -4.24 21.09
N LEU A 146 -12.44 -4.34 21.30
CA LEU A 146 -11.66 -5.55 21.10
C LEU A 146 -10.89 -5.89 22.38
N LYS A 147 -10.89 -7.18 22.72
CA LYS A 147 -10.00 -7.74 23.73
C LYS A 147 -8.78 -8.32 23.03
N LEU A 148 -7.61 -7.83 23.39
CA LEU A 148 -6.33 -8.24 22.80
C LEU A 148 -5.38 -8.68 23.91
N GLU A 149 -4.44 -9.55 23.56
CA GLU A 149 -3.40 -9.96 24.50
C GLU A 149 -2.55 -8.77 24.96
N PRO A 150 -2.02 -8.77 26.19
CA PRO A 150 -1.14 -7.71 26.66
C PRO A 150 0.08 -7.54 25.73
N GLY A 151 0.38 -6.31 25.31
CA GLY A 151 1.45 -6.07 24.35
C GLY A 151 1.60 -4.63 23.89
N LYS A 152 2.47 -4.41 22.90
CA LYS A 152 2.63 -3.12 22.21
C LYS A 152 2.06 -3.22 20.81
N TYR A 153 1.27 -2.23 20.42
CA TYR A 153 0.53 -2.24 19.16
C TYR A 153 0.62 -0.91 18.42
N THR A 154 0.47 -0.99 17.10
CA THR A 154 0.33 0.13 16.17
C THR A 154 -0.92 -0.09 15.34
N LEU A 155 -1.66 0.97 15.02
CA LEU A 155 -2.80 0.90 14.11
C LEU A 155 -2.45 1.53 12.77
N VAL A 156 -2.96 0.92 11.69
CA VAL A 156 -2.91 1.48 10.33
C VAL A 156 -4.33 1.61 9.81
N LEU A 157 -4.75 2.84 9.57
CA LEU A 157 -6.04 3.20 9.02
C LEU A 157 -5.92 3.49 7.53
N ARG A 158 -6.89 3.02 6.76
CA ARG A 158 -7.01 3.27 5.33
C ARG A 158 -8.43 3.72 5.02
N TYR A 159 -8.59 4.86 4.38
CA TYR A 159 -9.87 5.34 3.83
C TYR A 159 -9.84 5.30 2.31
N TYR A 160 -10.83 4.68 1.69
CA TYR A 160 -11.07 4.59 0.25
C TYR A 160 -12.40 5.29 -0.06
N ASN A 161 -12.49 5.96 -1.21
CA ASN A 161 -13.67 6.77 -1.57
C ASN A 161 -14.07 7.69 -0.40
N TRP A 162 -13.10 8.45 0.08
CA TRP A 162 -13.28 9.37 1.21
C TRP A 162 -14.06 10.63 0.79
N TYR A 163 -14.66 11.29 1.76
CA TYR A 163 -15.33 12.58 1.56
C TYR A 163 -14.36 13.76 1.75
N ASP A 164 -14.80 14.98 1.41
CA ASP A 164 -13.96 16.18 1.47
C ASP A 164 -13.39 16.44 2.88
N GLN A 165 -14.14 16.10 3.92
CA GLN A 165 -13.67 16.16 5.30
C GLN A 165 -13.51 14.75 5.85
N VAL A 166 -12.30 14.44 6.32
CA VAL A 166 -11.94 13.13 6.86
C VAL A 166 -11.60 13.27 8.32
N ASN A 167 -12.36 12.59 9.18
CA ASN A 167 -12.18 12.54 10.62
C ASN A 167 -11.55 11.22 11.01
N PHE A 168 -10.37 11.29 11.62
CA PHE A 168 -9.73 10.12 12.20
C PHE A 168 -10.39 9.72 13.52
N PRO A 169 -10.49 8.40 13.78
CA PRO A 169 -11.23 7.90 14.91
C PRO A 169 -10.49 8.14 16.22
N VAL A 170 -11.27 8.35 17.27
CA VAL A 170 -10.78 8.36 18.65
C VAL A 170 -10.36 6.95 19.05
N ILE A 171 -9.25 6.84 19.79
CA ILE A 171 -8.76 5.56 20.31
C ILE A 171 -8.64 5.60 21.84
N ASN A 172 -9.31 4.64 22.47
CA ASN A 172 -9.25 4.36 23.89
C ASN A 172 -8.54 3.03 24.14
N VAL A 173 -7.59 3.00 25.07
CA VAL A 173 -6.89 1.78 25.49
C VAL A 173 -7.01 1.61 26.98
N ASP A 174 -7.53 0.45 27.41
CA ASP A 174 -7.77 0.12 28.81
C ASP A 174 -8.57 1.22 29.54
N GLY A 175 -9.57 1.81 28.86
CA GLY A 175 -10.41 2.90 29.38
C GLY A 175 -9.76 4.30 29.36
N ASN A 176 -8.54 4.45 28.84
CA ASN A 176 -7.86 5.73 28.73
C ASN A 176 -7.85 6.23 27.29
N LEU A 177 -8.22 7.49 27.09
CA LEU A 177 -8.06 8.19 25.83
C LEU A 177 -6.58 8.33 25.49
N ILE A 178 -6.16 7.73 24.37
CA ILE A 178 -4.77 7.77 23.90
C ILE A 178 -4.61 8.55 22.60
N ILE A 179 -5.63 8.59 21.75
CA ILE A 179 -5.65 9.34 20.49
C ILE A 179 -6.96 10.09 20.39
N GLU A 180 -6.87 11.42 20.25
CA GLU A 180 -8.01 12.30 20.01
C GLU A 180 -8.42 12.27 18.53
N SER A 181 -9.66 12.67 18.25
CA SER A 181 -10.11 12.85 16.87
C SER A 181 -9.36 14.01 16.23
N GLU A 182 -8.96 13.81 14.98
CA GLU A 182 -8.29 14.81 14.16
C GLU A 182 -8.95 14.82 12.78
N SER A 183 -9.17 16.00 12.22
CA SER A 183 -9.77 16.14 10.90
C SER A 183 -8.76 16.66 9.90
N VAL A 184 -8.82 16.16 8.67
CA VAL A 184 -7.99 16.61 7.56
C VAL A 184 -8.85 16.87 6.33
N ASP A 185 -8.36 17.78 5.50
CA ASP A 185 -8.92 18.03 4.18
C ASP A 185 -8.59 16.86 3.24
N GLY A 186 -9.60 16.03 2.97
CA GLY A 186 -9.53 14.87 2.11
C GLY A 186 -9.28 15.24 0.64
N SER A 187 -9.63 16.45 0.19
CA SER A 187 -9.49 16.85 -1.22
C SER A 187 -8.03 16.96 -1.66
N ASN A 188 -7.13 17.26 -0.73
CA ASN A 188 -5.73 17.59 -1.03
C ASN A 188 -4.70 16.58 -0.51
N VAL A 189 -5.09 15.72 0.44
CA VAL A 189 -4.16 14.86 1.18
C VAL A 189 -3.31 13.93 0.29
N ASN A 190 -3.86 13.45 -0.82
CA ASN A 190 -3.19 12.52 -1.74
C ASN A 190 -2.58 13.19 -2.98
N ASN A 191 -2.69 14.52 -3.14
CA ASN A 191 -2.21 15.23 -4.33
C ASN A 191 -0.68 15.10 -4.52
N PHE A 192 0.06 14.87 -3.42
CA PHE A 192 1.51 14.66 -3.47
C PHE A 192 1.93 13.47 -4.35
N TYR A 193 1.07 12.46 -4.52
CA TYR A 193 1.37 11.31 -5.36
C TYR A 193 1.68 11.69 -6.81
N GLN A 194 1.09 12.78 -7.32
CA GLN A 194 1.33 13.27 -8.67
C GLN A 194 2.78 13.69 -8.89
N ASN A 195 3.41 14.27 -7.86
CA ASN A 195 4.78 14.77 -7.91
C ASN A 195 5.80 13.79 -7.31
N LEU A 196 5.35 12.68 -6.72
CA LEU A 196 6.22 11.75 -6.00
C LEU A 196 7.30 11.15 -6.92
N ILE A 197 7.00 10.95 -8.20
CA ILE A 197 7.96 10.48 -9.21
C ILE A 197 9.17 11.41 -9.38
N THR A 198 9.02 12.71 -9.09
CA THR A 198 10.12 13.69 -9.17
C THR A 198 11.21 13.44 -8.14
N ARG A 199 10.92 12.64 -7.10
CA ARG A 199 11.88 12.22 -6.08
C ARG A 199 12.74 11.03 -6.52
N ASP A 200 12.50 10.50 -7.73
CA ASP A 200 13.32 9.46 -8.31
C ASP A 200 14.79 9.88 -8.38
N ASN A 201 15.67 8.95 -8.03
CA ASN A 201 17.11 9.16 -8.10
C ASN A 201 17.81 7.80 -8.15
N ILE A 202 19.13 7.83 -8.36
CA ILE A 202 19.93 6.61 -8.51
C ILE A 202 19.83 5.67 -7.30
N PHE A 203 19.74 6.21 -6.08
CA PHE A 203 19.59 5.39 -4.87
C PHE A 203 18.28 4.60 -4.89
N TYR A 204 17.15 5.24 -5.20
CA TYR A 204 15.85 4.53 -5.26
C TYR A 204 15.74 3.55 -6.44
N ARG A 205 16.40 3.86 -7.55
CA ARG A 205 16.54 2.94 -8.69
C ARG A 205 17.29 1.67 -8.27
N PHE A 206 18.47 1.81 -7.66
CA PHE A 206 19.23 0.65 -7.16
C PHE A 206 18.49 -0.12 -6.08
N LEU A 207 17.78 0.59 -5.20
CA LEU A 207 17.02 -0.03 -4.11
C LEU A 207 15.92 -0.97 -4.62
N ASN A 208 15.26 -0.63 -5.73
CA ASN A 208 14.08 -1.35 -6.21
C ASN A 208 14.27 -2.06 -7.55
N TYR A 209 15.44 -1.95 -8.18
CA TYR A 209 15.75 -2.50 -9.50
C TYR A 209 15.31 -3.96 -9.65
N TYR A 210 15.54 -4.77 -8.62
CA TYR A 210 15.25 -6.22 -8.66
C TYR A 210 13.78 -6.56 -8.92
N ILE A 211 12.84 -5.66 -8.63
CA ILE A 211 11.40 -5.94 -8.71
C ILE A 211 10.93 -6.13 -10.14
N PHE A 212 11.43 -5.33 -11.07
CA PHE A 212 11.06 -5.45 -12.47
C PHE A 212 11.48 -6.82 -13.03
N THR A 213 12.73 -7.20 -12.78
CA THR A 213 13.29 -8.49 -13.18
C THR A 213 12.60 -9.65 -12.47
N LEU A 214 12.27 -9.51 -11.18
CA LEU A 214 11.49 -10.48 -10.41
C LEU A 214 10.16 -10.79 -11.11
N LEU A 215 9.44 -9.76 -11.57
CA LEU A 215 8.15 -9.92 -12.23
C LEU A 215 8.27 -10.50 -13.64
N ILE A 216 9.30 -10.13 -14.41
CA ILE A 216 9.57 -10.80 -15.70
C ILE A 216 9.79 -12.30 -15.47
N CYS A 217 10.55 -12.64 -14.44
CA CYS A 217 10.92 -14.01 -14.12
C CYS A 217 9.88 -14.77 -13.29
N GLN A 218 8.72 -14.18 -12.97
CA GLN A 218 7.78 -14.72 -11.98
C GLN A 218 7.29 -16.13 -12.30
N LYS A 219 7.24 -16.51 -13.58
CA LYS A 219 6.81 -17.84 -14.04
C LYS A 219 7.78 -18.95 -13.64
N TRP A 220 9.04 -18.62 -13.37
CA TRP A 220 10.10 -19.57 -12.97
C TRP A 220 10.38 -19.55 -11.47
N LEU A 221 9.64 -18.75 -10.71
CA LEU A 221 9.86 -18.52 -9.28
C LEU A 221 8.66 -19.02 -8.47
N PRO A 222 8.84 -19.37 -7.18
CA PRO A 222 7.71 -19.73 -6.32
C PRO A 222 6.73 -18.57 -6.18
N LYS A 223 5.47 -18.77 -6.55
CA LYS A 223 4.43 -17.72 -6.54
C LYS A 223 4.30 -17.02 -5.18
N GLU A 224 4.31 -17.78 -4.10
CA GLU A 224 4.23 -17.23 -2.73
C GLU A 224 5.44 -16.35 -2.38
N TRP A 225 6.63 -16.68 -2.89
CA TRP A 225 7.80 -15.86 -2.67
C TRP A 225 7.71 -14.54 -3.44
N VAL A 226 7.35 -14.58 -4.73
CA VAL A 226 7.10 -13.38 -5.54
C VAL A 226 6.04 -12.51 -4.89
N ARG A 227 4.92 -13.11 -4.45
CA ARG A 227 3.82 -12.40 -3.76
C ARG A 227 4.32 -11.68 -2.51
N LYS A 228 5.08 -12.36 -1.64
CA LYS A 228 5.61 -11.78 -0.39
C LYS A 228 6.65 -10.69 -0.61
N GLU A 229 7.48 -10.81 -1.66
CA GLU A 229 8.49 -9.79 -1.97
C GLU A 229 7.88 -8.58 -2.70
N TYR A 230 6.88 -8.81 -3.55
CA TYR A 230 6.27 -7.74 -4.34
C TYR A 230 5.20 -6.97 -3.56
N LEU A 231 4.24 -7.68 -2.93
CA LEU A 231 3.13 -7.05 -2.22
C LEU A 231 3.55 -6.67 -0.79
N PRO A 232 3.11 -5.49 -0.30
CA PRO A 232 3.25 -5.16 1.11
C PRO A 232 2.37 -6.08 1.96
N ILE A 233 2.56 -6.06 3.29
CA ILE A 233 1.58 -6.63 4.23
C ILE A 233 0.27 -5.87 4.03
N GLY A 234 -0.61 -6.48 3.26
CA GLY A 234 -1.85 -5.88 2.78
C GLY A 234 -2.98 -6.04 3.79
N ASP A 235 -3.95 -5.15 3.68
CA ASP A 235 -5.28 -5.36 4.24
C ASP A 235 -5.91 -6.57 3.53
N PRO A 236 -6.33 -7.64 4.26
CA PRO A 236 -6.83 -8.90 3.70
C PRO A 236 -8.08 -8.71 2.84
N ASN A 237 -8.65 -7.51 2.87
CA ASN A 237 -9.88 -7.16 2.18
C ASN A 237 -9.61 -6.58 0.80
N ASN A 238 -8.38 -6.80 0.31
CA ASN A 238 -7.94 -6.46 -1.02
C ASN A 238 -7.45 -7.71 -1.72
N GLU A 239 -7.95 -7.93 -2.93
CA GLU A 239 -7.29 -8.81 -3.89
C GLU A 239 -6.34 -7.99 -4.77
N PHE A 240 -5.27 -8.64 -5.21
CA PHE A 240 -4.22 -7.98 -5.98
C PHE A 240 -3.88 -8.75 -7.25
N LEU A 241 -3.86 -8.03 -8.37
CA LEU A 241 -3.25 -8.49 -9.61
C LEU A 241 -2.10 -7.57 -9.95
N TYR A 242 -1.01 -8.13 -10.45
CA TYR A 242 0.19 -7.37 -10.73
C TYR A 242 1.04 -8.02 -11.81
N GLY A 243 1.91 -7.23 -12.40
CA GLY A 243 2.82 -7.67 -13.43
C GLY A 243 3.74 -6.53 -13.88
N PHE A 244 4.63 -6.84 -14.83
CA PHE A 244 5.51 -5.84 -15.42
C PHE A 244 4.82 -5.11 -16.58
N VAL A 245 5.32 -3.92 -16.92
CA VAL A 245 4.97 -3.17 -18.13
C VAL A 245 6.24 -2.69 -18.83
N TYR A 246 6.22 -2.70 -20.16
CA TYR A 246 7.28 -2.13 -20.98
C TYR A 246 6.91 -0.72 -21.45
N LYS A 247 7.93 0.12 -21.60
CA LYS A 247 7.84 1.39 -22.31
C LYS A 247 7.24 1.19 -23.70
N GLY A 248 6.39 2.13 -24.11
CA GLY A 248 5.74 2.13 -25.42
C GLY A 248 4.58 1.15 -25.55
N CYS A 249 4.15 0.52 -24.45
CA CYS A 249 2.97 -0.34 -24.39
C CYS A 249 1.84 0.33 -23.60
N SER A 250 0.63 -0.21 -23.72
CA SER A 250 -0.56 0.20 -22.95
C SER A 250 -1.17 -1.02 -22.27
N LEU A 251 -1.76 -0.83 -21.08
CA LEU A 251 -2.55 -1.86 -20.40
C LEU A 251 -3.98 -1.83 -20.92
N SER A 252 -4.47 -2.96 -21.43
CA SER A 252 -5.86 -3.17 -21.77
C SER A 252 -6.49 -4.08 -20.73
N LEU A 253 -7.60 -3.64 -20.15
CA LEU A 253 -8.35 -4.39 -19.16
C LEU A 253 -9.76 -4.65 -19.66
N GLU A 254 -10.19 -5.89 -19.53
CA GLU A 254 -11.58 -6.30 -19.69
C GLU A 254 -12.06 -6.85 -18.34
N LEU A 255 -13.09 -6.21 -17.78
CA LEU A 255 -13.63 -6.46 -16.46
C LEU A 255 -15.06 -6.97 -16.59
N ASN A 256 -15.37 -8.03 -15.86
CA ASN A 256 -16.73 -8.54 -15.75
C ASN A 256 -17.62 -7.54 -14.98
N SER A 257 -18.88 -7.38 -15.38
CA SER A 257 -19.84 -6.51 -14.69
C SER A 257 -20.06 -6.91 -13.22
N LEU A 258 -20.01 -8.20 -12.90
CA LEU A 258 -20.07 -8.71 -11.53
C LEU A 258 -18.87 -8.24 -10.70
N LEU A 259 -17.68 -8.16 -11.29
CA LEU A 259 -16.51 -7.61 -10.60
C LEU A 259 -16.76 -6.15 -10.21
N LEU A 260 -17.22 -5.33 -11.16
CA LEU A 260 -17.47 -3.90 -10.92
C LEU A 260 -18.62 -3.66 -9.92
N ALA A 261 -19.61 -4.56 -9.88
CA ALA A 261 -20.69 -4.52 -8.89
C ALA A 261 -20.19 -4.80 -7.47
N ASN A 262 -19.24 -5.72 -7.30
CA ASN A 262 -18.79 -6.19 -5.98
C ASN A 262 -17.48 -5.55 -5.49
N TYR A 263 -16.69 -4.97 -6.39
CA TYR A 263 -15.36 -4.42 -6.07
C TYR A 263 -15.17 -3.02 -6.64
N ASP A 264 -14.43 -2.20 -5.91
CA ASP A 264 -13.71 -1.06 -6.48
C ASP A 264 -12.40 -1.55 -7.06
N VAL A 265 -12.13 -1.18 -8.32
CA VAL A 265 -10.92 -1.58 -9.04
C VAL A 265 -10.01 -0.37 -9.18
N TYR A 266 -8.82 -0.43 -8.58
CA TYR A 266 -7.84 0.64 -8.66
C TYR A 266 -6.60 0.16 -9.41
N LEU A 267 -6.17 0.91 -10.42
CA LEU A 267 -4.91 0.68 -11.13
C LEU A 267 -3.87 1.67 -10.62
N THR A 268 -2.65 1.19 -10.39
CA THR A 268 -1.46 2.03 -10.27
C THR A 268 -0.35 1.44 -11.11
N THR A 269 0.32 2.28 -11.90
CA THR A 269 1.58 1.96 -12.57
C THR A 269 2.72 2.62 -11.80
N TYR A 270 3.87 1.96 -11.81
CA TYR A 270 5.06 2.40 -11.09
C TYR A 270 6.26 2.37 -12.02
N SER A 271 7.20 3.25 -11.75
CA SER A 271 8.56 3.17 -12.29
C SER A 271 9.31 1.98 -11.70
N ARG A 272 10.47 1.64 -12.29
CA ARG A 272 11.41 0.67 -11.69
C ARG A 272 11.90 1.06 -10.28
N SER A 273 11.77 2.32 -9.88
CA SER A 273 12.08 2.81 -8.53
C SER A 273 10.94 2.64 -7.52
N SER A 274 9.84 1.99 -7.90
CA SER A 274 8.65 1.82 -7.05
C SER A 274 7.91 3.11 -6.73
N LEU A 275 8.07 4.14 -7.54
CA LEU A 275 7.32 5.40 -7.41
C LEU A 275 6.14 5.38 -8.38
N PRO A 276 4.93 5.77 -7.95
CA PRO A 276 3.74 5.77 -8.78
C PRO A 276 3.89 6.77 -9.93
N ILE A 277 3.43 6.37 -11.11
CA ILE A 277 3.45 7.20 -12.33
C ILE A 277 2.01 7.62 -12.68
N THR A 278 1.13 6.63 -12.90
CA THR A 278 -0.30 6.87 -13.13
C THR A 278 -1.12 6.02 -12.20
N PHE A 279 -2.23 6.55 -11.71
CA PHE A 279 -3.16 5.82 -10.88
C PHE A 279 -4.59 6.33 -11.11
N CYS A 280 -5.56 5.43 -11.05
CA CYS A 280 -6.97 5.74 -11.24
C CYS A 280 -7.86 4.63 -10.70
N GLN A 281 -9.14 4.95 -10.49
CA GLN A 281 -10.21 3.96 -10.33
C GLN A 281 -10.75 3.59 -11.72
N ILE A 282 -11.03 2.31 -11.94
CA ILE A 282 -11.63 1.79 -13.18
C ILE A 282 -13.08 1.45 -12.89
N ASN A 283 -13.99 2.17 -13.56
CA ASN A 283 -15.44 2.05 -13.36
C ASN A 283 -16.18 1.55 -14.62
N ALA A 284 -15.44 1.02 -15.60
CA ALA A 284 -15.99 0.54 -16.87
C ALA A 284 -15.46 -0.86 -17.19
N GLU A 285 -16.27 -1.67 -17.88
CA GLU A 285 -15.92 -3.04 -18.28
C GLU A 285 -14.70 -3.09 -19.22
N LYS A 286 -14.43 -2.00 -19.93
CA LYS A 286 -13.26 -1.88 -20.79
C LYS A 286 -12.47 -0.65 -20.38
N TYR A 287 -11.17 -0.84 -20.19
CA TYR A 287 -10.25 0.24 -19.89
C TYR A 287 -8.96 0.07 -20.65
N MET A 288 -8.42 1.19 -21.15
CA MET A 288 -7.11 1.24 -21.77
C MET A 288 -6.30 2.35 -21.13
N SER A 289 -5.12 2.02 -20.62
CA SER A 289 -4.21 3.04 -20.10
C SER A 289 -3.66 3.90 -21.23
N LYS A 290 -3.14 5.07 -20.87
CA LYS A 290 -2.20 5.78 -21.74
C LYS A 290 -0.98 4.91 -22.01
N VAL A 291 -0.25 5.23 -23.09
CA VAL A 291 1.02 4.60 -23.40
C VAL A 291 1.99 4.84 -22.25
N ILE A 292 2.59 3.76 -21.76
CA ILE A 292 3.55 3.74 -20.67
C ILE A 292 4.88 4.32 -21.16
N GLU A 293 5.37 5.35 -20.48
CA GLU A 293 6.57 6.10 -20.91
C GLU A 293 7.89 5.47 -20.44
N THR A 294 7.83 4.61 -19.42
CA THR A 294 8.99 3.96 -18.81
C THR A 294 8.68 2.53 -18.42
N ASP A 295 9.66 1.63 -18.53
CA ASP A 295 9.54 0.29 -17.95
C ASP A 295 9.23 0.34 -16.46
N GLY A 296 8.48 -0.64 -16.00
CA GLY A 296 8.09 -0.72 -14.61
C GLY A 296 7.06 -1.80 -14.38
N PHE A 297 6.10 -1.54 -13.51
CA PHE A 297 5.11 -2.54 -13.14
C PHE A 297 3.77 -1.90 -12.82
N TYR A 298 2.74 -2.74 -12.78
CA TYR A 298 1.40 -2.34 -12.38
C TYR A 298 0.93 -3.11 -11.16
N LEU A 299 0.00 -2.50 -10.44
CA LEU A 299 -0.78 -3.12 -9.38
C LEU A 299 -2.24 -2.74 -9.60
N LEU A 300 -3.07 -3.76 -9.75
CA LEU A 300 -4.50 -3.67 -9.61
C LEU A 300 -4.85 -4.07 -8.19
N ARG A 301 -5.56 -3.19 -7.49
CA ARG A 301 -6.12 -3.43 -6.17
C ARG A 301 -7.62 -3.54 -6.32
N LEU A 302 -8.16 -4.68 -5.92
CA LEU A 302 -9.59 -4.94 -5.90
C LEU A 302 -10.06 -4.84 -4.45
N ARG A 303 -10.79 -3.77 -4.13
CA ARG A 303 -11.31 -3.51 -2.79
C ARG A 303 -12.79 -3.90 -2.75
N TYR A 304 -13.16 -4.77 -1.83
CA TYR A 304 -14.54 -5.24 -1.72
C TYR A 304 -15.53 -4.13 -1.29
N LYS A 305 -16.74 -4.11 -1.87
CA LYS A 305 -17.78 -3.09 -1.66
C LYS A 305 -18.85 -3.43 -0.62
N SER A 306 -19.29 -4.69 -0.46
CA SER A 306 -20.55 -4.98 0.29
C SER A 306 -20.68 -6.40 0.88
N ASP A 307 -21.47 -6.59 1.94
CA ASP A 307 -21.76 -7.85 2.69
C ASP A 307 -22.51 -8.98 1.96
N LEU A 308 -22.43 -9.08 0.62
CA LEU A 308 -22.98 -10.24 -0.09
C LEU A 308 -22.12 -11.47 0.22
N GLY A 309 -22.54 -12.24 1.24
CA GLY A 309 -21.77 -13.27 1.92
C GLY A 309 -21.34 -14.50 1.12
N ASN A 310 -21.15 -14.42 -0.21
CA ASN A 310 -20.74 -15.55 -1.06
C ASN A 310 -20.12 -15.15 -2.41
N ASN A 311 -19.25 -14.13 -2.48
CA ASN A 311 -18.49 -13.88 -3.72
C ASN A 311 -16.98 -14.03 -3.47
N LEU A 312 -16.50 -15.26 -3.62
CA LEU A 312 -15.08 -15.53 -3.83
C LEU A 312 -14.69 -14.92 -5.17
N PHE A 313 -13.83 -13.90 -5.15
CA PHE A 313 -13.22 -13.35 -6.35
C PHE A 313 -12.78 -14.49 -7.29
N GLN A 314 -13.20 -14.43 -8.55
CA GLN A 314 -12.77 -15.38 -9.56
C GLN A 314 -11.79 -14.69 -10.51
N GLN A 315 -10.64 -15.34 -10.73
CA GLN A 315 -9.54 -14.76 -11.51
C GLN A 315 -9.94 -14.44 -12.96
N ASP A 316 -10.88 -15.20 -13.53
CA ASP A 316 -11.41 -15.03 -14.89
C ASP A 316 -12.37 -13.84 -15.03
N TRP A 317 -12.72 -13.15 -13.95
CA TRP A 317 -13.49 -11.90 -14.00
C TRP A 317 -12.69 -10.70 -14.51
N ILE A 318 -11.38 -10.86 -14.66
CA ILE A 318 -10.48 -9.81 -15.11
C ILE A 318 -9.45 -10.38 -16.09
N ASN A 319 -9.43 -9.80 -17.29
CA ASN A 319 -8.38 -10.03 -18.27
C ASN A 319 -7.48 -8.80 -18.36
N VAL A 320 -6.17 -8.99 -18.32
CA VAL A 320 -5.18 -7.93 -18.43
C VAL A 320 -4.21 -8.27 -19.56
N GLU A 321 -4.17 -7.41 -20.57
CA GLU A 321 -3.29 -7.56 -21.72
C GLU A 321 -2.35 -6.36 -21.85
N LEU A 322 -1.10 -6.61 -22.27
CA LEU A 322 -0.16 -5.57 -22.64
C LEU A 322 -0.19 -5.42 -24.16
N LEU A 323 -0.58 -4.24 -24.65
CA LEU A 323 -0.63 -3.94 -26.07
C LEU A 323 0.57 -3.09 -26.46
N SER A 324 1.33 -3.50 -27.47
CA SER A 324 2.37 -2.63 -28.02
C SER A 324 1.77 -1.49 -28.85
N SER A 325 2.47 -0.36 -28.96
CA SER A 325 2.09 0.75 -29.86
C SER A 325 1.93 0.35 -31.34
N GLN A 326 2.43 -0.83 -31.74
CA GLN A 326 2.27 -1.41 -33.08
C GLN A 326 1.08 -2.38 -33.20
N GLY A 327 0.29 -2.57 -32.13
CA GLY A 327 -0.89 -3.45 -32.11
C GLY A 327 -0.60 -4.92 -31.82
N ASP A 328 0.67 -5.33 -31.72
CA ASP A 328 1.02 -6.69 -31.33
C ASP A 328 0.68 -6.93 -29.85
N LYS A 329 -0.09 -7.99 -29.58
CA LYS A 329 -0.39 -8.47 -28.23
C LYS A 329 0.87 -9.05 -27.57
N LEU A 330 1.14 -8.61 -26.35
CA LEU A 330 2.11 -9.24 -25.46
C LEU A 330 1.36 -9.94 -24.34
N PHE A 331 1.44 -11.26 -24.35
CA PHE A 331 0.85 -12.06 -23.28
C PHE A 331 1.58 -11.80 -21.96
N ILE A 332 0.87 -11.17 -21.03
CA ILE A 332 1.18 -11.22 -19.61
C ILE A 332 0.55 -12.53 -19.11
N ASN A 333 1.31 -13.43 -18.48
CA ASN A 333 0.67 -14.54 -17.74
C ASN A 333 0.67 -14.24 -16.26
#